data_AF-A0A7Z9UHG9-F1
#
_entry.id   AF-A0A7Z9UHG9-F1
#
_cell.length_a   1.000
_cell.length_b   1.000
_cell.length_c   1.000
_cell.angle_alpha   90.00
_cell.angle_beta   90.00
_cell.angle_gamma   90.00
#
_symmetry.space_group_name_H-M   'P 1'
#
loop_
_entity.id
_entity.type
_entity.pdbx_description
1 polymer ?
#
loop_
_entity_poly.entity_id
_entity_poly.type
_entity_poly.pdbx_seq_one_letter_code
_entity_poly.pdbx_strand_id
1 'polypeptide(L)'
;MEFDFSLPSNEGKKFDPDLVEKVKKIQREANGKTQTGDTPEDYSIENYYADDELGADVLKNKYLAPWENHPWDIWKRQASALASVEKNKKLQEKWEDKFFSVLVDFKFVPGGRIMHGAGREDITTTLNNCYVVAIKDDAINEIYN
;
A
#
# COMPACT_ATOMS: atom_id res chain seq x y z
N MET A 1 24.16 5.43 33.44
CA MET A 1 24.59 6.02 32.15
C MET A 1 23.31 6.13 31.34
N GLU A 2 22.67 7.29 31.36
CA GLU A 2 21.42 7.52 30.63
C GLU A 2 21.75 7.77 29.15
N PHE A 3 21.10 7.03 28.26
CA PHE A 3 21.21 7.25 26.81
C PHE A 3 20.12 8.22 26.39
N ASP A 4 20.56 9.36 25.84
CA ASP A 4 19.70 10.38 25.26
C ASP A 4 19.17 9.91 23.90
N PHE A 5 17.84 9.86 23.79
CA PHE A 5 17.09 9.47 22.59
C PHE A 5 16.52 10.69 21.84
N SER A 6 17.04 11.89 22.07
CA SER A 6 16.64 13.05 21.28
C SER A 6 17.02 12.86 19.80
N LEU A 7 16.01 12.90 18.92
CA LEU A 7 16.26 12.98 17.48
C LEU A 7 16.93 14.32 17.18
N PRO A 8 18.01 14.36 16.38
CA PRO A 8 18.67 15.62 16.07
C PRO A 8 17.70 16.57 15.37
N SER A 9 17.59 17.80 15.86
CA SER A 9 16.73 18.84 15.29
C SER A 9 17.12 19.10 13.83
N ASN A 10 16.14 19.07 12.92
CA ASN A 10 16.33 19.38 11.50
C ASN A 10 16.45 20.88 11.19
N GLU A 11 16.69 21.72 12.20
CA GLU A 11 16.92 23.14 11.97
C GLU A 11 18.30 23.36 11.33
N GLY A 12 18.29 23.72 10.04
CA GLY A 12 19.46 24.29 9.36
C GLY A 12 20.17 23.41 8.32
N LYS A 13 19.74 22.16 8.08
CA LYS A 13 20.28 21.38 6.95
C LYS A 13 19.60 21.80 5.65
N LYS A 14 20.23 22.72 4.91
CA LYS A 14 19.90 22.95 3.50
C LYS A 14 20.27 21.68 2.74
N PHE A 15 19.26 20.93 2.31
CA PHE A 15 19.45 19.80 1.41
C PHE A 15 20.12 20.28 0.14
N ASP A 16 21.13 19.54 -0.31
CA ASP A 16 21.80 19.81 -1.58
C ASP A 16 20.72 19.84 -2.69
N PRO A 17 20.57 20.95 -3.42
CA PRO A 17 19.59 21.08 -4.50
C PRO A 17 19.69 19.94 -5.52
N ASP A 18 20.90 19.44 -5.76
CA ASP A 18 21.15 18.35 -6.71
C ASP A 18 20.67 17.00 -6.17
N LEU A 19 20.72 16.79 -4.85
CA LEU A 19 20.14 15.60 -4.20
C LEU A 19 18.62 15.67 -4.22
N VAL A 20 18.03 16.83 -3.94
CA VAL A 20 16.58 17.02 -4.01
C VAL A 20 16.08 16.78 -5.44
N GLU A 21 16.81 17.28 -6.44
CA GLU A 21 16.45 17.10 -7.85
C GLU A 21 16.63 15.65 -8.31
N LYS A 22 17.68 14.96 -7.84
CA LYS A 22 17.84 13.51 -8.06
C LYS A 22 16.73 12.70 -7.41
N VAL A 23 16.34 13.02 -6.18
CA VAL A 23 15.22 12.34 -5.49
C VAL A 23 13.91 12.61 -6.23
N LYS A 24 13.65 13.84 -6.68
CA LYS A 24 12.48 14.17 -7.52
C LYS A 24 12.50 13.45 -8.86
N LYS A 25 13.68 13.28 -9.47
CA LYS A 25 13.84 12.54 -10.73
C LYS A 25 13.60 11.05 -10.52
N ILE A 26 14.14 10.46 -9.46
CA ILE A 26 13.89 9.07 -9.08
C ILE A 26 12.40 8.85 -8.76
N GLN A 27 11.76 9.80 -8.06
CA GLN A 27 10.31 9.79 -7.82
C GLN A 27 9.52 9.91 -9.13
N ARG A 28 9.90 10.80 -10.05
CA ARG A 28 9.25 10.91 -11.38
C ARG A 28 9.43 9.66 -12.23
N GLU A 29 10.61 9.05 -12.21
CA GLU A 29 10.92 7.82 -12.94
C GLU A 29 10.16 6.61 -12.34
N ALA A 30 10.03 6.54 -11.02
CA ALA A 30 9.18 5.56 -10.33
C ALA A 30 7.68 5.79 -10.59
N ASN A 31 7.25 7.05 -10.72
CA ASN A 31 5.88 7.45 -11.05
C ASN A 31 5.58 7.34 -12.56
N GLY A 32 6.54 6.93 -13.39
CA GLY A 32 6.46 6.88 -14.86
C GLY A 32 5.50 5.83 -15.44
N LYS A 33 4.68 5.18 -14.61
CA LYS A 33 3.49 4.45 -15.06
C LYS A 33 2.23 5.22 -14.68
N THR A 34 2.11 6.45 -15.17
CA THR A 34 0.87 7.20 -15.07
C THR A 34 -0.18 6.55 -15.98
N GLN A 35 -1.07 5.73 -15.42
CA GLN A 35 -2.38 5.50 -16.03
C GLN A 35 -3.29 6.69 -15.71
N THR A 36 -2.98 7.83 -16.29
CA THR A 36 -3.87 9.00 -16.28
C THR A 36 -4.91 8.83 -17.38
N GLY A 37 -6.14 8.53 -16.98
CA GLY A 37 -7.30 8.59 -17.86
C GLY A 37 -8.63 8.19 -17.22
N ASP A 38 -8.62 7.54 -16.05
CA ASP A 38 -9.79 6.76 -15.60
C ASP A 38 -10.04 6.84 -14.07
N THR A 39 -9.61 7.92 -13.43
CA THR A 39 -9.88 8.22 -12.01
C THR A 39 -10.91 9.34 -11.92
N PRO A 40 -12.07 9.12 -11.29
CA PRO A 40 -13.04 10.19 -11.04
C PRO A 40 -12.46 11.28 -10.13
N GLU A 41 -12.79 12.55 -10.38
CA GLU A 41 -12.29 13.71 -9.61
C GLU A 41 -12.56 13.58 -8.11
N ASP A 42 -13.69 13.01 -7.72
CA ASP A 42 -14.09 12.81 -6.31
C ASP A 42 -13.12 11.91 -5.53
N TYR A 43 -12.32 11.09 -6.22
CA TYR A 43 -11.39 10.15 -5.61
C TYR A 43 -9.93 10.59 -5.70
N SER A 44 -9.64 11.83 -6.12
CA SER A 44 -8.32 12.40 -5.89
C SER A 44 -8.03 12.49 -4.39
N ILE A 45 -6.75 12.45 -3.98
CA ILE A 45 -6.41 12.46 -2.54
C ILE A 45 -6.91 13.74 -1.88
N GLU A 46 -6.81 14.86 -2.61
CA GLU A 46 -7.19 16.20 -2.14
C GLU A 46 -8.69 16.33 -1.94
N ASN A 47 -9.49 15.73 -2.83
CA ASN A 47 -10.95 15.80 -2.75
C ASN A 47 -11.54 14.74 -1.81
N TYR A 48 -10.94 13.55 -1.76
CA TYR A 48 -11.48 12.43 -0.99
C TYR A 48 -11.30 12.62 0.52
N TYR A 49 -10.12 13.08 0.95
CA TYR A 49 -9.85 13.31 2.37
C TYR A 49 -10.17 14.74 2.82
N ALA A 50 -10.34 15.70 1.91
CA ALA A 50 -10.68 17.10 2.18
C ALA A 50 -9.89 17.73 3.35
N ASP A 51 -10.39 17.61 4.58
CA ASP A 51 -9.81 18.16 5.81
C ASP A 51 -9.08 17.11 6.69
N ASP A 52 -9.09 15.82 6.33
CA ASP A 52 -8.44 14.72 7.05
C ASP A 52 -7.01 14.47 6.55
N GLU A 53 -6.10 15.36 6.95
CA GLU A 53 -4.67 15.26 6.65
C GLU A 53 -4.06 13.95 7.18
N LEU A 54 -4.51 13.49 8.37
CA LEU A 54 -3.99 12.27 8.98
C LEU A 54 -4.38 11.03 8.17
N GLY A 55 -5.63 10.93 7.72
CA GLY A 55 -6.11 9.84 6.88
C GLY A 55 -5.37 9.79 5.55
N ALA A 56 -5.18 10.94 4.91
CA ALA A 56 -4.41 11.06 3.68
C ALA A 56 -2.95 10.60 3.88
N ASP A 57 -2.31 11.03 4.98
CA ASP A 57 -0.94 10.66 5.30
C ASP A 57 -0.81 9.17 5.62
N VAL A 58 -1.75 8.58 6.37
CA VAL A 58 -1.75 7.15 6.65
C VAL A 58 -1.88 6.36 5.35
N LEU A 59 -2.82 6.74 4.47
CA LEU A 59 -3.00 6.08 3.18
C LEU A 59 -1.71 6.11 2.36
N LYS A 60 -1.15 7.31 2.19
CA LYS A 60 0.05 7.54 1.39
C LYS A 60 1.27 6.82 1.93
N ASN A 61 1.52 6.91 3.23
CA ASN A 61 2.76 6.39 3.82
C ASN A 61 2.70 4.89 4.14
N LYS A 62 1.51 4.31 4.31
CA LYS A 62 1.36 2.90 4.72
C LYS A 62 0.87 1.99 3.60
N TYR A 63 0.04 2.47 2.67
CA TYR A 63 -0.71 1.57 1.80
C TYR A 63 -0.54 1.82 0.30
N LEU A 64 -0.35 3.06 -0.14
CA LEU A 64 -0.08 3.35 -1.56
C LEU A 64 1.27 2.76 -1.98
N ALA A 65 1.29 2.13 -3.16
CA ALA A 65 2.54 1.79 -3.83
C ALA A 65 3.22 3.07 -4.35
N PRO A 66 4.53 3.06 -4.64
CA PRO A 66 5.26 4.26 -5.07
C PRO A 66 4.65 4.97 -6.28
N TRP A 67 3.98 4.24 -7.17
CA TRP A 67 3.34 4.75 -8.39
C TRP A 67 1.85 5.08 -8.23
N GLU A 68 1.29 4.96 -7.03
CA GLU A 68 -0.12 5.23 -6.73
C GLU A 68 -0.26 6.58 -6.02
N ASN A 69 -1.32 7.33 -6.34
CA ASN A 69 -1.53 8.67 -5.79
C ASN A 69 -2.87 8.82 -5.08
N HIS A 70 -3.86 7.98 -5.37
CA HIS A 70 -5.22 8.11 -4.84
C HIS A 70 -5.80 6.77 -4.35
N PRO A 71 -6.81 6.81 -3.44
CA PRO A 71 -7.56 5.64 -3.01
C PRO A 71 -8.06 4.77 -4.17
N TRP A 72 -8.44 5.40 -5.28
CA TRP A 72 -8.89 4.71 -6.49
C TRP A 72 -7.87 3.71 -7.04
N ASP A 73 -6.57 4.05 -7.01
CA ASP A 73 -5.52 3.19 -7.54
C ASP A 73 -5.37 1.92 -6.71
N ILE A 74 -5.33 2.08 -5.38
CA ILE A 74 -5.19 0.96 -4.45
C ILE A 74 -6.43 0.05 -4.50
N TRP A 75 -7.63 0.57 -4.72
CA TRP A 75 -8.82 -0.25 -4.93
C TRP A 75 -8.75 -1.01 -6.26
N LYS A 76 -8.35 -0.37 -7.37
CA LYS A 76 -8.15 -1.03 -8.66
C LYS A 76 -7.10 -2.14 -8.56
N ARG A 77 -5.93 -1.86 -7.98
CA ARG A 77 -4.86 -2.84 -7.78
C ARG A 77 -5.33 -4.04 -6.97
N GLN A 78 -6.01 -3.81 -5.84
CA GLN A 78 -6.50 -4.91 -5.00
C GLN A 78 -7.58 -5.72 -5.72
N ALA A 79 -8.52 -5.08 -6.40
CA ALA A 79 -9.57 -5.76 -7.15
C ALA A 79 -8.99 -6.68 -8.23
N SER A 80 -8.03 -6.17 -9.02
CA SER A 80 -7.35 -6.94 -10.06
C SER A 80 -6.54 -8.11 -9.46
N ALA A 81 -5.82 -7.86 -8.37
CA ALA A 81 -5.05 -8.88 -7.66
C ALA A 81 -5.94 -10.02 -7.15
N LEU A 82 -7.07 -9.68 -6.52
CA LEU A 82 -8.04 -10.66 -6.01
C LEU A 82 -8.71 -11.46 -7.14
N ALA A 83 -9.00 -10.81 -8.26
CA ALA A 83 -9.60 -11.46 -9.42
C ALA A 83 -8.62 -12.37 -10.18
N SER A 84 -7.31 -12.12 -10.09
CA SER A 84 -6.28 -12.82 -10.89
C SER A 84 -6.28 -14.35 -10.74
N VAL A 85 -6.77 -14.88 -9.62
CA VAL A 85 -6.86 -16.33 -9.35
C VAL A 85 -7.98 -17.02 -10.13
N GLU A 86 -8.87 -16.25 -10.76
CA GLU A 86 -9.98 -16.78 -11.54
C GLU A 86 -9.51 -17.45 -12.84
N LYS A 87 -10.26 -18.49 -13.25
CA LYS A 87 -9.81 -19.46 -14.26
C LYS A 87 -9.59 -18.89 -15.67
N ASN A 88 -10.31 -17.83 -16.03
CA ASN A 88 -10.24 -17.25 -17.36
C ASN A 88 -10.50 -15.75 -17.31
N LYS A 89 -10.08 -15.05 -18.37
CA LYS A 89 -10.15 -13.59 -18.46
C LYS A 89 -11.56 -13.02 -18.24
N LYS A 90 -12.60 -13.68 -18.77
CA LYS A 90 -13.99 -13.24 -18.58
C LYS A 90 -14.42 -13.30 -17.11
N LEU A 91 -13.97 -14.31 -16.37
CA LEU A 91 -14.23 -14.41 -14.94
C LEU A 91 -13.39 -13.41 -14.16
N GLN A 92 -12.12 -13.20 -14.54
CA GLN A 92 -11.26 -12.18 -13.93
C GLN A 92 -11.89 -10.79 -14.05
N GLU A 93 -12.29 -10.35 -15.25
CA GLU A 93 -12.97 -9.07 -15.47
C GLU A 93 -14.26 -8.95 -14.63
N LYS A 94 -15.10 -9.98 -14.67
CA LYS A 94 -16.36 -10.01 -13.89
C LYS A 94 -16.13 -9.88 -12.39
N TRP A 95 -15.10 -10.53 -11.85
CA TRP A 95 -14.82 -10.52 -10.42
C TRP A 95 -14.06 -9.28 -10.00
N GLU A 96 -13.19 -8.74 -10.85
CA GLU A 96 -12.52 -7.46 -10.65
C GLU A 96 -13.55 -6.34 -10.44
N ASP A 97 -14.54 -6.22 -11.32
CA ASP A 97 -15.64 -5.24 -11.17
C ASP A 97 -16.38 -5.39 -9.84
N LYS A 98 -16.63 -6.63 -9.42
CA LYS A 98 -17.31 -6.93 -8.16
C LYS A 98 -16.46 -6.59 -6.96
N PHE A 99 -15.19 -6.98 -6.94
CA PHE A 99 -14.28 -6.65 -5.85
C PHE A 99 -14.11 -5.15 -5.75
N PHE A 100 -13.91 -4.47 -6.88
CA PHE A 100 -13.81 -3.02 -6.93
C PHE A 100 -15.05 -2.34 -6.33
N SER A 101 -16.26 -2.80 -6.67
CA SER A 101 -17.52 -2.22 -6.15
C SER A 101 -17.68 -2.32 -4.62
N VAL A 102 -17.01 -3.30 -4.00
CA VAL A 102 -17.01 -3.53 -2.54
C VAL A 102 -15.84 -2.83 -1.86
N LEU A 103 -14.74 -2.57 -2.57
CA LEU A 103 -13.58 -1.85 -2.05
C LEU A 103 -13.75 -0.33 -2.13
N VAL A 104 -14.40 0.16 -3.19
CA VAL A 104 -14.58 1.58 -3.45
C VAL A 104 -15.25 2.27 -2.27
N ASP A 105 -14.75 3.45 -1.94
CA ASP A 105 -15.23 4.25 -0.82
C ASP A 105 -15.07 3.55 0.54
N PHE A 106 -14.07 2.66 0.65
CA PHE A 106 -13.78 1.88 1.86
C PHE A 106 -14.99 1.11 2.43
N LYS A 107 -16.00 0.77 1.59
CA LYS A 107 -17.15 -0.06 2.00
C LYS A 107 -16.72 -1.40 2.61
N PHE A 108 -15.57 -1.89 2.18
CA PHE A 108 -14.82 -2.97 2.81
C PHE A 108 -13.35 -2.60 2.89
N VAL A 109 -12.74 -2.82 4.06
CA VAL A 109 -11.32 -2.53 4.31
C VAL A 109 -10.58 -3.85 4.54
N PRO A 110 -9.73 -4.28 3.57
CA PRO A 110 -8.89 -5.46 3.75
C PRO A 110 -7.85 -5.26 4.86
N GLY A 111 -7.25 -6.35 5.33
CA GLY A 111 -6.15 -6.27 6.29
C GLY A 111 -4.95 -5.47 5.73
N GLY A 112 -4.22 -4.76 6.61
CA GLY A 112 -3.18 -3.82 6.17
C GLY A 112 -2.09 -4.42 5.27
N ARG A 113 -1.70 -5.69 5.48
CA ARG A 113 -0.75 -6.40 4.60
C ARG A 113 -1.31 -6.63 3.18
N ILE A 114 -2.61 -6.87 3.07
CA ILE A 114 -3.31 -7.04 1.79
C ILE A 114 -3.39 -5.68 1.09
N MET A 115 -3.79 -4.62 1.80
CA MET A 115 -3.81 -3.26 1.26
C MET A 115 -2.45 -2.83 0.71
N HIS A 116 -1.40 -3.04 1.51
CA HIS A 116 -0.04 -2.68 1.12
C HIS A 116 0.54 -3.54 -0.01
N GLY A 117 0.23 -4.85 -0.03
CA GLY A 117 0.99 -5.82 -0.81
C GLY A 117 0.26 -6.51 -1.96
N ALA A 118 -1.08 -6.60 -1.96
CA ALA A 118 -1.79 -7.34 -3.01
C ALA A 118 -1.57 -6.67 -4.39
N GLY A 119 -1.22 -7.46 -5.39
CA GLY A 119 -0.96 -6.98 -6.76
C GLY A 119 0.36 -6.24 -6.95
N ARG A 120 1.27 -6.29 -5.96
CA ARG A 120 2.61 -5.72 -6.06
C ARG A 120 3.65 -6.81 -6.31
N GLU A 121 4.35 -6.70 -7.44
CA GLU A 121 5.47 -7.57 -7.80
C GLU A 121 6.84 -6.96 -7.45
N ASP A 122 6.87 -5.69 -7.05
CA ASP A 122 8.09 -4.94 -6.72
C ASP A 122 8.62 -5.23 -5.30
N ILE A 123 7.81 -5.90 -4.46
CA ILE A 123 8.14 -6.21 -3.07
C ILE A 123 7.94 -7.70 -2.76
N THR A 124 8.76 -8.22 -1.86
CA THR A 124 8.60 -9.58 -1.31
C THR A 124 7.94 -9.47 0.05
N THR A 125 6.62 -9.63 0.12
CA THR A 125 5.87 -9.62 1.39
C THR A 125 4.85 -10.74 1.46
N THR A 126 4.60 -11.21 2.67
CA THR A 126 3.47 -12.10 2.96
C THR A 126 2.19 -11.29 3.10
N LEU A 127 1.10 -11.78 2.49
CA LEU A 127 -0.24 -11.21 2.67
C LEU A 127 -0.94 -11.77 3.92
N ASN A 128 -0.39 -12.83 4.52
CA ASN A 128 -0.92 -13.41 5.75
C ASN A 128 -0.55 -12.53 6.95
N ASN A 129 -1.54 -12.25 7.80
CA ASN A 129 -1.32 -11.48 9.02
C ASN A 129 -1.30 -12.37 10.28
N CYS A 130 -2.13 -13.41 10.30
CA CYS A 130 -2.32 -14.26 11.46
C CYS A 130 -1.72 -15.64 11.19
N TYR A 131 -0.92 -16.11 12.13
CA TYR A 131 -0.29 -17.43 12.08
C TYR A 131 -0.73 -18.21 13.32
N VAL A 132 -1.03 -19.49 13.10
CA VAL A 132 -1.26 -20.45 14.17
C VAL A 132 -0.19 -21.51 14.01
N VAL A 133 0.67 -21.64 15.01
CA VAL A 133 1.72 -22.65 15.06
C VAL A 133 1.29 -23.69 16.07
N ALA A 134 1.11 -24.92 15.62
CA ALA A 134 0.74 -26.03 16.47
C ALA A 134 2.00 -26.68 17.04
N ILE A 135 2.01 -26.94 18.35
CA ILE A 135 3.01 -27.77 18.99
C ILE A 135 2.61 -29.23 18.75
N LYS A 136 3.51 -30.04 18.16
CA LYS A 136 3.18 -31.39 17.70
C LYS A 136 3.07 -32.38 18.85
N ASP A 137 4.06 -32.37 19.75
CA ASP A 137 4.15 -33.26 20.91
C ASP A 137 4.44 -32.46 22.19
N ASP A 138 4.10 -33.05 23.35
CA ASP A 138 4.42 -32.49 24.66
C ASP A 138 5.91 -32.71 25.01
N ALA A 139 6.78 -31.98 24.29
CA ALA A 139 8.21 -32.00 24.48
C ALA A 139 8.80 -30.60 24.32
N ILE A 140 9.83 -30.29 25.12
CA ILE A 140 10.52 -28.99 25.08
C ILE A 140 11.06 -28.69 23.67
N ASN A 141 11.54 -29.71 22.95
CA ASN A 141 12.06 -29.55 21.59
C ASN A 141 11.00 -29.04 20.61
N GLU A 142 9.72 -29.40 20.81
CA GLU A 142 8.61 -28.98 19.94
C GLU A 142 8.18 -27.52 20.17
N ILE A 143 8.69 -26.86 21.22
CA ILE A 143 8.53 -25.40 21.41
C ILE A 143 9.44 -24.61 20.46
N TYR A 144 10.57 -25.20 20.06
CA TYR A 144 11.58 -24.56 19.21
C TYR A 144 11.40 -24.87 17.71
N ASN A 145 10.55 -25.84 17.36
CA ASN A 145 10.26 -26.29 16.00
C ASN A 145 9.02 -25.59 15.43
#